data_AF-A0A8J5SRA4-F1
#
_entry.id   AF-A0A8J5SRA4-F1
#
_cell.length_a   1.000
_cell.length_b   1.000
_cell.length_c   1.000
_cell.angle_alpha   90.00
_cell.angle_beta   90.00
_cell.angle_gamma   90.00
#
_symmetry.space_group_name_H-M   'P 1'
#
loop_
_entity.id
_entity.type
_entity.pdbx_description
1 polymer ?
#
loop_
_entity_poly.entity_id
_entity_poly.type
_entity_poly.pdbx_seq_one_letter_code
_entity_poly.pdbx_strand_id
1 'polypeptide(L)'
;MSDLGPISYLLGIEILHYAKGYYLSQSKYIRDLVSRSGINDDWTAVTPMDLHLQLHPTNRTTLEDPSRYRNIMGSLVYLPVTKLDIAHVVHILSHFVSAPTSVYFGYLLRVLRY
;
A
#
# COMPACT_ATOMS: atom_id res chain seq x y z
N MET A 1 4.88 -32.12 12.99
CA MET A 1 4.50 -31.03 12.08
C MET A 1 2.99 -30.98 12.07
N SER A 2 2.39 -29.92 12.62
CA SER A 2 0.94 -29.79 12.69
C SER A 2 0.42 -29.32 11.35
N ASP A 3 -0.50 -30.07 10.76
CA ASP A 3 -1.22 -29.62 9.57
C ASP A 3 -2.23 -28.54 10.02
N LEU A 4 -2.08 -27.32 9.50
CA LEU A 4 -2.96 -26.18 9.80
C LEU A 4 -4.21 -26.19 8.91
N GLY A 5 -4.36 -27.21 8.07
CA GLY A 5 -5.45 -27.31 7.10
C GLY A 5 -5.22 -26.40 5.89
N PRO A 6 -6.25 -26.27 5.02
CA PRO A 6 -6.14 -25.53 3.77
C PRO A 6 -5.86 -24.04 3.99
N ILE A 7 -4.90 -23.51 3.22
CA ILE A 7 -4.43 -22.13 3.36
C ILE A 7 -5.52 -21.13 2.98
N SER A 8 -6.02 -20.39 3.96
CA SER A 8 -7.13 -19.44 3.74
C SER A 8 -6.67 -17.99 3.62
N TYR A 9 -5.47 -17.66 4.13
CA TYR A 9 -4.91 -16.31 4.10
C TYR A 9 -3.39 -16.33 4.11
N LEU A 10 -2.74 -15.59 3.19
CA LEU A 10 -1.29 -15.46 3.14
C LEU A 10 -0.88 -14.08 2.60
N LEU A 11 -0.01 -13.36 3.31
CA LEU A 11 0.55 -12.06 2.87
C LEU A 11 -0.50 -11.05 2.38
N GLY A 12 -1.66 -10.99 3.06
CA GLY A 12 -2.74 -10.08 2.67
C GLY A 12 -3.68 -10.63 1.60
N ILE A 13 -3.47 -11.86 1.13
CA ILE A 13 -4.27 -12.52 0.09
C ILE A 13 -5.18 -13.55 0.75
N GLU A 14 -6.49 -13.34 0.59
CA GLU A 14 -7.55 -14.29 0.89
C GLU A 14 -7.63 -15.32 -0.23
N ILE A 15 -7.63 -16.60 0.14
CA ILE A 15 -7.68 -17.72 -0.79
C ILE A 15 -9.00 -18.45 -0.60
N LEU A 16 -9.92 -18.26 -1.53
CA LEU A 16 -11.21 -18.94 -1.55
C LEU A 16 -11.11 -20.18 -2.43
N HIS A 17 -11.53 -21.32 -1.88
CA HIS A 17 -11.47 -22.61 -2.53
C HIS A 17 -12.80 -22.88 -3.25
N TYR A 18 -12.73 -23.16 -4.54
CA TYR A 18 -13.88 -23.51 -5.37
C TYR A 18 -13.62 -24.87 -6.05
N ALA A 19 -14.70 -25.56 -6.42
CA ALA A 19 -14.60 -26.87 -7.09
C ALA A 19 -13.74 -26.86 -8.38
N LYS A 20 -13.60 -25.69 -9.02
CA LYS A 20 -12.85 -25.51 -10.27
C LYS A 20 -11.48 -24.83 -10.09
N GLY A 21 -11.08 -24.50 -8.86
CA GLY A 21 -9.80 -23.82 -8.60
C GLY A 21 -9.85 -22.84 -7.42
N TYR A 22 -8.95 -21.88 -7.43
CA TYR A 22 -8.80 -20.89 -6.37
C TYR A 22 -9.18 -19.50 -6.85
N TYR A 23 -9.78 -18.71 -5.97
CA TYR A 23 -9.99 -17.29 -6.16
C TYR A 23 -9.18 -16.52 -5.13
N LEU A 24 -8.39 -15.56 -5.61
CA LEU A 24 -7.50 -14.75 -4.78
C LEU A 24 -8.10 -13.35 -4.63
N SER A 25 -8.22 -12.87 -3.40
CA SER A 25 -8.74 -11.53 -3.09
C SER A 25 -7.84 -10.83 -2.09
N GLN A 26 -7.52 -9.55 -2.30
CA GLN A 26 -6.91 -8.69 -1.28
C GLN A 26 -7.90 -7.67 -0.71
N SER A 27 -9.20 -7.84 -0.97
CA SER A 27 -10.23 -6.85 -0.61
C SER A 27 -10.27 -6.55 0.89
N LYS A 28 -10.17 -7.59 1.73
CA LYS A 28 -10.09 -7.40 3.19
C LYS A 28 -8.81 -6.67 3.61
N TYR A 29 -7.67 -7.05 3.02
CA TYR A 29 -6.40 -6.42 3.32
C TYR A 29 -6.38 -4.93 2.97
N ILE A 30 -6.93 -4.56 1.80
CA ILE A 30 -7.07 -3.16 1.38
C ILE A 30 -7.93 -2.38 2.39
N ARG A 31 -9.10 -2.91 2.78
CA ARG A 31 -9.97 -2.24 3.77
C ARG A 31 -9.29 -2.04 5.12
N ASP A 32 -8.60 -3.07 5.61
CA ASP A 32 -7.88 -3.02 6.87
C ASP A 32 -6.71 -2.01 6.81
N LEU A 33 -6.01 -1.94 5.68
CA LEU A 33 -4.92 -1.00 5.46
C LEU A 33 -5.42 0.45 5.44
N VAL A 34 -6.49 0.73 4.69
CA VAL A 34 -7.10 2.08 4.64
C VAL A 34 -7.56 2.49 6.04
N SER A 35 -8.24 1.60 6.78
CA SER A 35 -8.66 1.86 8.17
C SER A 35 -7.48 2.21 9.11
N ARG A 36 -6.36 1.48 8.99
CA ARG A 36 -5.15 1.72 9.80
C ARG A 36 -4.37 2.97 9.40
N SER A 37 -4.56 3.47 8.18
CA SER A 37 -3.83 4.64 7.68
C SER A 37 -4.24 5.95 8.37
N GLY A 38 -5.44 5.98 8.99
CA GLY A 38 -6.02 7.16 9.61
C GLY A 38 -6.64 8.15 8.61
N ILE A 39 -6.87 7.70 7.37
CA ILE A 39 -7.66 8.42 6.37
C ILE A 39 -9.14 8.20 6.72
N ASN A 40 -9.80 9.25 7.19
CA ASN A 40 -11.21 9.22 7.60
C ASN A 40 -12.11 10.08 6.69
N ASP A 41 -11.56 10.65 5.63
CA ASP A 41 -12.32 11.44 4.66
C ASP A 41 -12.75 10.59 3.46
N ASP A 42 -13.87 10.96 2.85
CA ASP A 42 -14.42 10.29 1.66
C ASP A 42 -13.71 10.73 0.36
N TRP A 43 -12.50 11.29 0.45
CA TRP A 43 -11.82 11.80 -0.74
C TRP A 43 -11.10 10.67 -1.49
N THR A 44 -11.55 10.42 -2.71
CA THR A 44 -10.97 9.44 -3.63
C THR A 44 -10.11 10.12 -4.69
N ALA A 45 -8.95 9.55 -4.97
CA ALA A 45 -8.07 9.97 -6.05
C ALA A 45 -8.39 9.18 -7.32
N VAL A 46 -8.44 9.86 -8.47
CA VAL A 46 -8.70 9.21 -9.78
C VAL A 46 -7.43 8.56 -10.35
N THR A 47 -6.26 9.04 -9.96
CA THR A 47 -4.96 8.48 -10.37
C THR A 47 -4.06 8.24 -9.16
N PRO A 48 -3.28 7.15 -9.16
CA PRO A 48 -2.42 6.80 -8.03
C PRO A 48 -1.22 7.76 -7.90
N MET A 49 -0.84 8.44 -8.99
CA MET A 49 0.32 9.32 -9.06
C MET A 49 0.13 10.37 -10.16
N ASP A 50 0.65 11.59 -9.95
CA ASP A 50 0.71 12.60 -11.02
C ASP A 50 1.90 12.34 -11.95
N LEU A 51 1.70 12.55 -13.26
CA LEU A 51 2.72 12.36 -14.31
C LEU A 51 3.95 13.27 -14.16
N HIS A 52 3.81 14.43 -13.50
CA HIS A 52 4.87 15.42 -13.32
C HIS A 52 5.45 15.42 -11.91
N LEU A 53 5.65 14.24 -11.31
CA LEU A 53 6.18 14.16 -9.96
C LEU A 53 7.62 14.67 -9.90
N GLN A 54 7.81 15.91 -9.47
CA GLN A 54 9.14 16.41 -9.15
C GLN A 54 9.59 15.78 -7.83
N LEU A 55 10.28 14.66 -7.90
CA LEU A 55 10.95 13.99 -6.77
C LEU A 55 12.31 14.65 -6.52
N HIS A 56 12.35 15.96 -6.31
CA HIS A 56 13.61 16.63 -6.02
C HIS A 56 13.96 16.47 -4.53
N PRO A 57 15.14 15.92 -4.19
CA PRO A 57 15.57 15.73 -2.79
C PRO A 57 15.95 17.04 -2.09
N THR A 58 16.03 18.15 -2.83
CA THR A 58 16.47 19.45 -2.31
C THR A 58 15.27 20.18 -1.68
N ASN A 59 15.35 20.44 -0.38
CA ASN A 59 14.44 21.29 0.43
C ASN A 59 13.10 20.68 0.86
N ARG A 60 13.11 19.47 1.43
CA ARG A 60 11.90 18.91 2.05
C ARG A 60 12.13 18.64 3.52
N THR A 61 11.27 19.22 4.35
CA THR A 61 11.19 18.92 5.78
C THR A 61 11.05 17.42 5.98
N THR A 62 12.00 16.83 6.69
CA THR A 62 11.94 15.45 7.16
C THR A 62 10.66 15.24 7.94
N LEU A 63 10.03 14.08 7.77
CA LEU A 63 8.82 13.75 8.52
C LEU A 63 9.16 13.62 10.02
N GLU A 64 8.37 14.24 10.89
CA GLU A 64 8.57 14.17 12.35
C GLU A 64 8.49 12.72 12.88
N ASP A 65 7.55 11.94 12.35
CA ASP A 65 7.45 10.50 12.62
C ASP A 65 7.58 9.66 11.33
N PRO A 66 8.81 9.21 10.98
CA PRO A 66 9.03 8.33 9.83
C PRO A 66 8.40 6.94 10.01
N SER A 67 8.06 6.54 11.25
CA SER A 67 7.53 5.21 11.55
C SER A 67 6.19 4.97 10.87
N ARG A 68 5.31 6.00 10.86
CA ARG A 68 4.01 5.93 10.19
C ARG A 68 4.15 5.71 8.69
N TYR A 69 5.07 6.42 8.04
CA TYR A 69 5.39 6.21 6.62
C TYR A 69 5.84 4.77 6.38
N ARG A 70 6.80 4.28 7.19
CA ARG A 70 7.37 2.93 7.04
C ARG A 70 6.34 1.82 7.25
N ASN A 71 5.43 1.98 8.22
CA ASN A 71 4.37 1.03 8.50
C ASN A 71 3.38 0.91 7.33
N ILE A 72 2.91 2.05 6.83
CA ILE A 72 1.99 2.08 5.68
C ILE A 72 2.69 1.55 4.43
N MET A 73 3.91 2.03 4.15
CA MET A 73 4.68 1.59 2.98
C MET A 73 4.95 0.09 3.01
N GLY A 74 5.33 -0.46 4.17
CA GLY A 74 5.55 -1.89 4.36
C GLY A 74 4.30 -2.72 4.06
N SER A 75 3.11 -2.22 4.40
CA SER A 75 1.85 -2.86 4.05
C SER A 75 1.52 -2.69 2.55
N LEU A 76 1.80 -1.52 1.99
CA LEU A 76 1.50 -1.18 0.60
C LEU A 76 2.28 -2.05 -0.41
N VAL A 77 3.48 -2.50 -0.05
CA VAL A 77 4.34 -3.38 -0.89
C VAL A 77 3.66 -4.71 -1.25
N TYR A 78 2.65 -5.15 -0.48
CA TYR A 78 1.94 -6.41 -0.75
C TYR A 78 0.76 -6.26 -1.74
N LEU A 79 0.29 -5.04 -2.01
CA LEU A 79 -0.86 -4.80 -2.90
C LEU A 79 -0.59 -5.05 -4.40
N PRO A 80 0.62 -4.79 -4.95
CA PRO A 80 0.93 -5.08 -6.35
C PRO A 80 0.73 -6.54 -6.77
N VAL A 81 0.53 -7.46 -5.83
CA VAL A 81 0.20 -8.86 -6.14
C VAL A 81 -1.15 -8.99 -6.85
N THR A 82 -2.15 -8.16 -6.52
CA THR A 82 -3.46 -8.17 -7.20
C THR A 82 -3.84 -6.82 -7.83
N LYS A 83 -3.24 -5.71 -7.38
CA LYS A 83 -3.42 -4.36 -7.96
C LYS A 83 -2.14 -3.89 -8.66
N LEU A 84 -1.95 -4.31 -9.90
CA LEU A 84 -0.74 -3.98 -10.68
C LEU A 84 -0.69 -2.49 -11.10
N ASP A 85 -1.85 -1.82 -11.16
CA ASP A 85 -1.99 -0.41 -11.54
C ASP A 85 -1.27 0.56 -10.58
N ILE A 86 -1.02 0.15 -9.33
CA ILE A 86 -0.23 0.92 -8.36
C ILE A 86 1.22 0.46 -8.23
N ALA A 87 1.64 -0.61 -8.92
CA ALA A 87 2.96 -1.21 -8.72
C ALA A 87 4.11 -0.23 -8.95
N HIS A 88 3.97 0.63 -9.97
CA HIS A 88 4.98 1.63 -10.31
C HIS A 88 5.15 2.68 -9.21
N VAL A 89 4.06 3.24 -8.69
CA VAL A 89 4.14 4.25 -7.61
C VAL A 89 4.64 3.64 -6.31
N VAL A 90 4.22 2.41 -5.98
CA VAL A 90 4.71 1.67 -4.82
C VAL A 90 6.22 1.46 -4.91
N HIS A 91 6.72 1.08 -6.08
CA HIS A 91 8.16 0.93 -6.31
C HIS A 91 8.91 2.24 -6.07
N ILE A 92 8.45 3.37 -6.63
CA ILE A 92 9.08 4.67 -6.46
C ILE A 92 9.11 5.08 -4.97
N LEU A 93 7.96 5.00 -4.28
CA LEU A 93 7.85 5.42 -2.89
C LEU A 93 8.69 4.54 -1.93
N SER A 94 8.93 3.27 -2.30
CA SER A 94 9.77 2.36 -1.51
C SER A 94 11.22 2.83 -1.37
N HIS A 95 11.74 3.59 -2.34
CA HIS A 95 13.11 4.12 -2.30
C HIS A 95 13.31 5.16 -1.17
N PHE A 96 12.23 5.78 -0.70
CA PHE A 96 12.29 6.85 0.31
C PHE A 96 11.97 6.38 1.74
N VAL A 97 11.93 5.07 1.98
CA VAL A 97 11.64 4.46 3.30
C VAL A 97 12.70 4.82 4.35
N SER A 98 13.95 5.02 3.95
CA SER A 98 15.06 5.37 4.85
C SER A 98 14.90 6.77 5.43
N ALA A 99 14.55 7.75 4.59
CA ALA A 99 14.38 9.15 4.96
C ALA A 99 13.12 9.75 4.29
N PRO A 100 11.91 9.44 4.79
CA PRO A 100 10.68 9.95 4.23
C PRO A 100 10.51 11.44 4.55
N THR A 101 9.92 12.16 3.59
CA THR A 101 9.58 13.58 3.71
C THR A 101 8.08 13.75 3.75
N SER A 102 7.61 14.91 4.23
CA SER A 102 6.16 15.25 4.23
C SER A 102 5.53 15.11 2.84
N VAL A 103 6.27 15.43 1.77
CA VAL A 103 5.80 15.31 0.39
C VAL A 103 5.63 13.84 -0.03
N TYR A 104 6.59 12.97 0.28
CA TYR A 104 6.47 11.54 -0.02
C TYR A 104 5.32 10.89 0.76
N PHE A 105 5.10 11.34 1.99
CA PHE A 105 3.95 10.90 2.78
C PHE A 105 2.62 11.34 2.15
N GLY A 106 2.54 12.57 1.62
CA GLY A 106 1.37 13.02 0.87
C GLY A 106 1.08 12.14 -0.36
N TYR A 107 2.10 11.77 -1.12
CA TYR A 107 1.94 10.83 -2.24
C TYR A 107 1.51 9.44 -1.79
N LEU A 108 2.07 8.92 -0.69
CA LEU A 108 1.67 7.64 -0.11
C LEU A 108 0.18 7.63 0.26
N LEU A 109 -0.31 8.70 0.90
CA LEU A 109 -1.73 8.84 1.24
C LEU A 109 -2.61 8.97 -0.01
N ARG A 110 -2.13 9.61 -1.08
CA ARG A 110 -2.85 9.66 -2.36
C ARG A 110 -3.00 8.26 -2.97
N VAL A 111 -1.99 7.40 -2.92
CA VAL A 111 -2.10 6.01 -3.41
C VAL A 111 -3.16 5.25 -2.63
N LEU A 112 -3.25 5.45 -1.31
CA LEU A 112 -4.30 4.82 -0.50
C LEU A 112 -5.71 5.34 -0.82
N ARG A 113 -5.82 6.53 -1.39
CA ARG A 113 -7.09 7.15 -1.81
C ARG A 113 -7.55 6.68 -3.19
N TYR A 114 -6.78 5.87 -3.90
CA TYR A 114 -7.07 5.36 -5.24
C TYR A 114 -7.47 3.86 -5.22
#